data_AF-A0A4Q7FP07-F1
#
_entry.id   AF-A0A4Q7FP07-F1
#
_cell.length_a   1.000
_cell.length_b   1.000
_cell.length_c   1.000
_cell.angle_alpha   90.00
_cell.angle_beta   90.00
_cell.angle_gamma   90.00
#
_symmetry.space_group_name_H-M   'P 1'
#
loop_
_entity.id
_entity.type
_entity.pdbx_description
1 polymer ?
#
loop_
_entity_poly.entity_id
_entity_poly.type
_entity_poly.pdbx_seq_one_letter_code
_entity_poly.pdbx_strand_id
1 'polypeptide(L)'
;MASALTVGSYAIVSAVAEVTALGRITFPADAAEIGARWTGDAPSLLGTRSPFGSELESNYALIAALQTIESGQQRATILRSIAPDALGRVRRTLSISPYKPELWLALALLQVQRDPYDPIVVEALKMAYFVAPNDARLMPVRIDMAARFDALALPDVKDLVRNDVRLILIRRPGSRSALVSAYRRASKLGKAFLEDAVESIDPSFLATLRG
;
A
#
# COMPACT_ATOMS: atom_id res chain seq x y z
N MET A 1 15.75 3.76 -51.64
CA MET A 1 15.79 4.51 -50.36
C MET A 1 14.41 4.47 -49.72
N ALA A 2 14.10 3.45 -48.89
CA ALA A 2 12.79 3.34 -48.24
C ALA A 2 12.83 2.41 -47.01
N SER A 3 13.78 2.60 -46.09
CA SER A 3 13.90 1.72 -44.90
C SER A 3 14.29 2.43 -43.60
N ALA A 4 14.17 3.76 -43.54
CA ALA A 4 14.52 4.54 -42.35
C ALA A 4 13.32 5.03 -41.53
N LEU A 5 12.08 4.76 -41.97
CA LEU A 5 10.87 5.38 -41.41
C LEU A 5 10.05 4.50 -40.44
N THR A 6 10.44 3.25 -40.21
CA THR A 6 9.70 2.32 -39.33
C THR A 6 10.32 2.12 -37.95
N VAL A 7 11.55 2.59 -37.71
CA VAL A 7 12.21 2.49 -36.40
C VAL A 7 11.83 3.65 -35.46
N GLY A 8 11.50 4.82 -36.02
CA GLY A 8 11.15 6.01 -35.25
C GLY A 8 9.77 5.98 -34.58
N SER A 9 8.83 5.20 -35.11
CA SER A 9 7.44 5.14 -34.62
C SER A 9 7.27 4.19 -33.42
N TYR A 10 8.11 3.16 -33.28
CA TYR A 10 8.06 2.26 -32.12
C TYR A 10 8.64 2.89 -30.84
N ALA A 11 9.63 3.77 -30.98
CA ALA A 11 10.21 4.49 -29.84
C ALA A 11 9.22 5.49 -29.23
N ILE A 12 8.40 6.14 -30.05
CA ILE A 12 7.44 7.16 -29.59
C ILE A 12 6.23 6.52 -28.93
N VAL A 13 5.70 5.40 -29.44
CA VAL A 13 4.59 4.70 -28.78
C VAL A 13 5.03 4.07 -27.45
N SER A 14 6.25 3.53 -27.37
CA SER A 14 6.81 3.04 -26.10
C SER A 14 6.99 4.16 -25.08
N ALA A 15 7.48 5.34 -25.51
CA ALA A 15 7.63 6.49 -24.62
C ALA A 15 6.29 7.04 -24.10
N VAL A 16 5.23 7.05 -24.93
CA VAL A 16 3.91 7.53 -24.50
C VAL A 16 3.21 6.55 -23.56
N ALA A 17 3.35 5.23 -23.79
CA ALA A 17 2.89 4.22 -22.84
C ALA A 17 3.75 4.16 -21.55
N GLU A 18 5.06 4.44 -21.64
CA GLU A 18 5.96 4.62 -20.49
C GLU A 18 5.57 5.85 -19.67
N VAL A 19 5.20 6.97 -20.27
CA VAL A 19 4.81 8.19 -19.54
C VAL A 19 3.51 8.01 -18.77
N THR A 20 2.58 7.19 -19.26
CA THR A 20 1.36 6.83 -18.51
C THR A 20 1.62 5.74 -17.46
N ALA A 21 2.53 4.79 -17.73
CA ALA A 21 2.97 3.76 -16.77
C ALA A 21 3.94 4.27 -15.68
N LEU A 22 4.54 5.46 -15.88
CA LEU A 22 5.39 6.18 -14.91
C LEU A 22 4.58 6.85 -13.79
N GLY A 23 3.24 6.88 -13.88
CA GLY A 23 2.40 7.23 -12.75
C GLY A 23 2.63 6.23 -11.62
N ARG A 24 3.33 6.65 -10.55
CA ARG A 24 3.51 5.80 -9.36
C ARG A 24 2.15 5.36 -8.89
N ILE A 25 1.92 4.05 -8.89
CA ILE A 25 0.71 3.47 -8.33
C ILE A 25 0.78 3.70 -6.82
N THR A 26 -0.24 4.37 -6.28
CA THR A 26 -0.32 4.71 -4.86
C THR A 26 -1.37 3.86 -4.18
N PHE A 27 -1.15 3.60 -2.89
CA PHE A 27 -2.24 3.18 -2.01
C PHE A 27 -3.39 4.19 -2.04
N PRO A 28 -4.64 3.75 -1.84
CA PRO A 28 -5.77 4.66 -1.78
C PRO A 28 -5.66 5.61 -0.58
N ALA A 29 -6.36 6.75 -0.68
CA ALA A 29 -6.38 7.77 0.37
C ALA A 29 -7.10 7.29 1.63
N ASP A 30 -7.98 6.29 1.51
CA ASP A 30 -8.59 5.57 2.61
C ASP A 30 -8.28 4.07 2.49
N ALA A 31 -7.78 3.47 3.57
CA ALA A 31 -7.53 2.04 3.62
C ALA A 31 -8.81 1.21 3.42
N ALA A 32 -10.00 1.76 3.69
CA ALA A 32 -11.27 1.11 3.42
C ALA A 32 -11.52 0.88 1.92
N GLU A 33 -10.86 1.65 1.05
CA GLU A 33 -10.91 1.49 -0.41
C GLU A 33 -9.97 0.37 -0.89
N ILE A 34 -9.11 -0.17 -0.01
CA ILE A 34 -8.35 -1.40 -0.31
C ILE A 34 -9.34 -2.57 -0.35
N GLY A 35 -9.85 -2.84 -1.56
CA GLY A 35 -10.92 -3.81 -1.82
C GLY A 35 -12.06 -3.27 -2.69
N ALA A 36 -12.13 -1.98 -2.95
CA ALA A 36 -13.01 -1.40 -3.96
C ALA A 36 -12.31 -1.46 -5.32
N ARG A 37 -12.85 -2.25 -6.26
CA ARG A 37 -12.38 -2.48 -7.65
C ARG A 37 -11.22 -1.58 -8.06
N TRP A 38 -10.00 -2.08 -7.91
CA TRP A 38 -8.84 -1.33 -8.39
C TRP A 38 -8.85 -1.34 -9.92
N THR A 39 -9.22 -0.21 -10.53
CA THR A 39 -9.39 -0.06 -12.00
C THR A 39 -8.13 0.36 -12.74
N GLY A 40 -6.96 0.38 -12.08
CA GLY A 40 -5.72 0.61 -12.80
C GLY A 40 -5.45 -0.54 -13.76
N ASP A 41 -5.28 -0.22 -15.05
CA ASP A 41 -4.84 -1.23 -16.01
C ASP A 41 -3.44 -1.70 -15.61
N ALA A 42 -3.26 -3.02 -15.50
CA ALA A 42 -1.93 -3.59 -15.40
C ALA A 42 -1.26 -3.43 -16.77
N PRO A 43 -0.14 -2.68 -16.89
CA PRO A 43 0.55 -2.61 -18.16
C PRO A 43 1.03 -4.01 -18.54
N SER A 44 0.56 -4.52 -19.67
CA SER A 44 1.03 -5.77 -20.26
C SER A 44 2.33 -5.51 -21.00
N LEU A 45 3.44 -6.13 -20.59
CA LEU A 45 4.67 -6.03 -21.38
C LEU A 45 5.37 -7.37 -21.57
N LEU A 46 5.48 -7.71 -22.86
CA LEU A 46 6.50 -8.55 -23.46
C LEU A 46 7.88 -8.08 -22.98
N GLY A 47 8.66 -9.02 -22.45
CA GLY A 47 9.95 -8.78 -21.82
C GLY A 47 10.90 -7.92 -22.65
N THR A 48 11.11 -6.69 -22.22
CA THR A 48 12.21 -5.83 -22.67
C THR A 48 13.06 -5.48 -21.47
N ARG A 49 14.36 -5.78 -21.54
CA ARG A 49 15.36 -5.30 -20.58
C ARG A 49 15.53 -3.79 -20.74
N SER A 50 14.64 -3.02 -20.11
CA SER A 50 14.75 -1.56 -19.98
C SER A 50 15.58 -1.21 -18.74
N PRO A 51 16.38 -0.12 -18.73
CA PRO A 51 16.99 0.41 -17.50
C PRO A 51 15.95 0.81 -16.44
N PHE A 52 14.67 0.95 -16.81
CA PHE A 52 13.53 1.16 -15.91
C PHE A 52 12.83 -0.14 -15.48
N GLY A 53 13.40 -1.30 -15.80
CA GLY A 53 12.82 -2.59 -15.48
C GLY A 53 12.49 -2.74 -13.99
N SER A 54 13.30 -2.18 -13.08
CA SER A 54 13.02 -2.24 -11.64
C SER A 54 11.77 -1.44 -11.23
N GLU A 55 11.49 -0.30 -11.85
CA GLU A 55 10.29 0.50 -11.60
C GLU A 55 9.05 -0.21 -12.13
N LEU A 56 9.13 -0.73 -13.35
CA LEU A 56 8.03 -1.46 -13.98
C LEU A 56 7.70 -2.75 -13.21
N GLU A 57 8.71 -3.53 -12.81
CA GLU A 57 8.53 -4.72 -11.96
C GLU A 57 7.98 -4.37 -10.58
N SER A 58 8.35 -3.22 -10.02
CA SER A 58 7.78 -2.71 -8.77
C SER A 58 6.30 -2.38 -8.92
N ASN A 59 5.94 -1.64 -9.97
CA ASN A 59 4.54 -1.32 -10.26
C ASN A 59 3.73 -2.59 -10.49
N TYR A 60 4.24 -3.52 -11.29
CA TYR A 60 3.57 -4.80 -11.56
C TYR A 60 3.39 -5.64 -10.29
N ALA A 61 4.41 -5.74 -9.45
CA ALA A 61 4.32 -6.45 -8.16
C ALA A 61 3.29 -5.80 -7.24
N LEU A 62 3.24 -4.47 -7.18
CA LEU A 62 2.26 -3.73 -6.39
C LEU A 62 0.83 -3.94 -6.91
N ILE A 63 0.61 -3.89 -8.22
CA ILE A 63 -0.69 -4.16 -8.84
C ILE A 63 -1.19 -5.56 -8.47
N ALA A 64 -0.35 -6.57 -8.69
CA ALA A 64 -0.70 -7.96 -8.40
C ALA A 64 -1.02 -8.14 -6.90
N ALA A 65 -0.30 -7.44 -6.02
CA ALA A 65 -0.57 -7.44 -4.59
C ALA A 65 -1.94 -6.82 -4.27
N LEU A 66 -2.23 -5.62 -4.77
CA LEU A 66 -3.50 -4.92 -4.53
C LEU A 66 -4.70 -5.74 -5.03
N GLN A 67 -4.61 -6.33 -6.23
CA GLN A 67 -5.64 -7.21 -6.79
C GLN A 67 -5.85 -8.48 -5.94
N THR A 68 -4.77 -9.06 -5.43
CA THR A 68 -4.84 -10.24 -4.54
C THR A 68 -5.49 -9.88 -3.21
N ILE A 69 -5.14 -8.70 -2.67
CA ILE A 69 -5.70 -8.20 -1.41
C ILE A 69 -7.21 -7.98 -1.54
N GLU A 70 -7.67 -7.43 -2.67
CA GLU A 70 -9.09 -7.27 -3.01
C GLU A 70 -9.81 -8.63 -3.12
N SER A 71 -9.24 -9.56 -3.89
CA SER A 71 -9.81 -10.90 -4.11
C SER A 71 -9.93 -11.71 -2.81
N GLY A 72 -9.02 -11.48 -1.86
CA GLY A 72 -9.02 -12.10 -0.53
C GLY A 72 -10.18 -11.67 0.37
N GLN A 73 -10.74 -10.47 0.16
CA GLN A 73 -11.90 -9.96 0.91
C GLN A 73 -13.24 -10.48 0.36
N GLN A 74 -13.32 -10.88 -0.92
CA GLN A 74 -14.56 -11.30 -1.60
C GLN A 74 -14.85 -12.83 -1.60
N ARG A 75 -14.01 -13.68 -0.97
CA ARG A 75 -13.98 -15.19 -1.03
C ARG A 75 -15.34 -15.86 -1.38
N ALA A 76 -15.46 -16.81 -2.30
CA ALA A 76 -14.56 -17.88 -2.72
C ALA A 76 -14.87 -18.41 -4.15
N THR A 77 -13.90 -19.16 -4.68
CA THR A 77 -14.01 -20.23 -5.70
C THR A 77 -13.71 -19.84 -7.16
N ILE A 78 -12.83 -20.65 -7.77
CA ILE A 78 -12.46 -20.78 -9.20
C ILE A 78 -11.21 -20.01 -9.71
N LEU A 79 -10.86 -18.80 -9.26
CA LEU A 79 -9.71 -18.04 -9.84
C LEU A 79 -8.39 -18.09 -9.06
N ARG A 80 -8.24 -18.97 -8.06
CA ARG A 80 -7.00 -19.08 -7.27
C ARG A 80 -5.83 -19.72 -8.04
N SER A 81 -6.08 -20.25 -9.24
CA SER A 81 -5.10 -20.94 -10.09
C SER A 81 -4.51 -20.09 -11.22
N ILE A 82 -4.98 -18.84 -11.42
CA ILE A 82 -4.49 -17.95 -12.50
C ILE A 82 -3.84 -16.68 -11.95
N ALA A 83 -4.13 -16.28 -10.71
CA ALA A 83 -3.42 -15.18 -10.06
C ALA A 83 -1.97 -15.58 -9.81
N PRO A 84 -0.97 -14.90 -10.41
CA PRO A 84 0.41 -15.20 -10.14
C PRO A 84 0.74 -14.98 -8.66
N ASP A 85 1.73 -15.70 -8.12
CA ASP A 85 2.15 -15.61 -6.71
C ASP A 85 2.61 -14.17 -6.36
N ALA A 86 1.66 -13.32 -5.99
CA ALA A 86 1.88 -11.91 -5.69
C ALA A 86 2.85 -11.75 -4.52
N LEU A 87 2.78 -12.65 -3.53
CA LEU A 87 3.72 -12.67 -2.41
C LEU A 87 5.15 -12.97 -2.91
N GLY A 88 5.31 -14.00 -3.74
CA GLY A 88 6.60 -14.34 -4.35
C GLY A 88 7.17 -13.21 -5.20
N ARG A 89 6.33 -12.51 -5.97
CA ARG A 89 6.75 -11.35 -6.76
C ARG A 89 7.19 -10.19 -5.88
N VAL A 90 6.38 -9.80 -4.90
CA VAL A 90 6.72 -8.71 -3.97
C VAL A 90 8.04 -9.01 -3.24
N ARG A 91 8.23 -10.24 -2.73
CA ARG A 91 9.48 -10.66 -2.08
C ARG A 91 10.67 -10.60 -3.03
N ARG A 92 10.52 -11.09 -4.26
CA ARG A 92 11.56 -11.03 -5.28
C ARG A 92 11.93 -9.58 -5.62
N THR A 93 10.94 -8.72 -5.84
CA THR A 93 11.19 -7.32 -6.16
C THR A 93 11.85 -6.59 -4.99
N LEU A 94 11.43 -6.84 -3.75
CA LEU A 94 12.07 -6.27 -2.56
C LEU A 94 13.53 -6.73 -2.38
N SER A 95 13.88 -7.95 -2.80
CA SER A 95 15.28 -8.42 -2.79
C SER A 95 16.19 -7.62 -3.75
N ILE A 96 15.60 -6.99 -4.78
CA ILE A 96 16.30 -6.19 -5.78
C ILE A 96 16.17 -4.69 -5.48
N SER A 97 15.05 -4.27 -4.92
CA SER A 97 14.67 -2.87 -4.68
C SER A 97 14.08 -2.69 -3.28
N PRO A 98 14.91 -2.78 -2.21
CA PRO A 98 14.45 -2.73 -0.82
C PRO A 98 14.02 -1.32 -0.37
N TYR A 99 14.20 -0.30 -1.20
CA TYR A 99 13.85 1.09 -0.94
C TYR A 99 12.43 1.47 -1.41
N LYS A 100 11.59 0.48 -1.72
CA LYS A 100 10.20 0.68 -2.16
C LYS A 100 9.23 0.52 -0.98
N PRO A 101 8.82 1.61 -0.31
CA PRO A 101 7.99 1.52 0.90
C PRO A 101 6.60 0.94 0.61
N GLU A 102 6.06 1.19 -0.59
CA GLU A 102 4.78 0.63 -1.03
C GLU A 102 4.82 -0.91 -1.09
N LEU A 103 5.94 -1.49 -1.53
CA LEU A 103 6.10 -2.94 -1.62
C LEU A 103 6.25 -3.59 -0.24
N TRP A 104 6.91 -2.91 0.71
CA TRP A 104 6.94 -3.36 2.11
C TRP A 104 5.54 -3.37 2.73
N LEU A 105 4.75 -2.32 2.51
CA LEU A 105 3.37 -2.28 3.00
C LEU A 105 2.49 -3.34 2.32
N ALA A 106 2.67 -3.56 1.01
CA ALA A 106 1.99 -4.61 0.27
C ALA A 106 2.37 -6.02 0.78
N LEU A 107 3.65 -6.26 1.09
CA LEU A 107 4.11 -7.51 1.71
C LEU A 107 3.39 -7.76 3.03
N ALA A 108 3.32 -6.73 3.88
CA ALA A 108 2.65 -6.80 5.17
C ALA A 108 1.15 -7.17 5.00
N LEU A 109 0.46 -6.51 4.08
CA LEU A 109 -0.97 -6.76 3.79
C LEU A 109 -1.23 -8.13 3.15
N LEU A 110 -0.35 -8.62 2.28
CA LEU A 110 -0.47 -9.97 1.71
C LEU A 110 -0.25 -11.04 2.79
N GLN A 111 0.72 -10.82 3.67
CA GLN A 111 1.08 -11.77 4.71
C GLN A 111 -0.01 -11.86 5.79
N VAL A 112 -0.57 -10.72 6.22
CA VAL A 112 -1.62 -10.68 7.26
C VAL A 112 -2.90 -11.41 6.82
N GLN A 113 -3.16 -11.50 5.52
CA GLN A 113 -4.28 -12.30 4.98
C GLN A 113 -4.06 -13.81 5.05
N ARG A 114 -2.80 -14.26 5.11
CA ARG A 114 -2.44 -15.68 5.24
C ARG A 114 -2.35 -16.06 6.72
N ASP A 115 -1.59 -15.29 7.48
CA ASP A 115 -1.38 -15.46 8.91
C ASP A 115 -1.16 -14.08 9.57
N PRO A 116 -2.14 -13.57 10.34
CA PRO A 116 -2.01 -12.30 11.05
C PRO A 116 -0.90 -12.27 12.10
N TYR A 117 -0.44 -13.42 12.58
CA TYR A 117 0.56 -13.53 13.64
C TYR A 117 1.97 -13.81 13.10
N ASP A 118 2.14 -13.89 11.78
CA ASP A 118 3.45 -14.06 11.16
C ASP A 118 4.34 -12.84 11.48
N PRO A 119 5.55 -13.01 12.06
CA PRO A 119 6.46 -11.92 12.36
C PRO A 119 6.76 -11.00 11.17
N ILE A 120 6.72 -11.54 9.94
CA ILE A 120 6.94 -10.79 8.70
C ILE A 120 5.93 -9.64 8.55
N VAL A 121 4.71 -9.78 9.08
CA VAL A 121 3.68 -8.73 9.03
C VAL A 121 4.20 -7.44 9.69
N VAL A 122 4.72 -7.57 10.91
CA VAL A 122 5.24 -6.45 11.69
C VAL A 122 6.55 -5.94 11.10
N GLU A 123 7.46 -6.84 10.71
CA GLU A 123 8.75 -6.47 10.12
C GLU A 123 8.56 -5.67 8.83
N ALA A 124 7.67 -6.13 7.94
CA ALA A 124 7.37 -5.45 6.70
C ALA A 124 6.70 -4.08 6.95
N LEU A 125 5.79 -3.97 7.94
CA LEU A 125 5.22 -2.68 8.33
C LEU A 125 6.31 -1.72 8.85
N LYS A 126 7.25 -2.19 9.68
CA LYS A 126 8.40 -1.39 10.14
C LYS A 126 9.29 -0.94 9.00
N MET A 127 9.57 -1.80 8.03
CA MET A 127 10.35 -1.43 6.85
C MET A 127 9.64 -0.36 6.01
N ALA A 128 8.31 -0.42 5.86
CA ALA A 128 7.54 0.64 5.19
C ALA A 128 7.69 1.99 5.90
N TYR A 129 7.81 2.00 7.24
CA TYR A 129 8.13 3.18 8.02
C TYR A 129 9.58 3.64 7.89
N PHE A 130 10.56 2.72 7.94
CA PHE A 130 11.98 3.09 7.88
C PHE A 130 12.38 3.65 6.52
N VAL A 131 11.81 3.12 5.44
CA VAL A 131 12.11 3.58 4.08
C VAL A 131 11.41 4.90 3.78
N ALA A 132 10.21 5.14 4.34
CA ALA A 132 9.44 6.35 4.04
C ALA A 132 8.59 6.81 5.24
N PRO A 133 9.21 7.36 6.31
CA PRO A 133 8.54 7.60 7.59
C PRO A 133 7.37 8.59 7.47
N ASN A 134 7.54 9.65 6.67
CA ASN A 134 6.56 10.73 6.52
C ASN A 134 5.81 10.71 5.18
N ASP A 135 5.78 9.58 4.47
CA ASP A 135 5.02 9.48 3.21
C ASP A 135 3.51 9.48 3.47
N ALA A 136 2.90 10.64 3.23
CA ALA A 136 1.47 10.88 3.45
C ALA A 136 0.56 9.89 2.70
N ARG A 137 1.03 9.31 1.58
CA ARG A 137 0.26 8.36 0.77
C ARG A 137 0.08 7.02 1.48
N LEU A 138 0.96 6.70 2.44
CA LEU A 138 0.96 5.42 3.15
C LEU A 138 0.30 5.51 4.53
N MET A 139 0.25 6.70 5.12
CA MET A 139 -0.26 6.90 6.49
C MET A 139 -1.63 6.27 6.73
N PRO A 140 -2.65 6.46 5.87
CA PRO A 140 -3.98 5.86 6.09
C PRO A 140 -3.92 4.34 6.24
N VAL A 141 -3.14 3.69 5.38
CA VAL A 141 -3.04 2.23 5.30
C VAL A 141 -2.18 1.68 6.43
N ARG A 142 -1.09 2.36 6.80
CA ARG A 142 -0.27 1.96 7.95
C ARG A 142 -1.04 2.07 9.27
N ILE A 143 -1.80 3.15 9.46
CA ILE A 143 -2.67 3.33 10.63
C ILE A 143 -3.72 2.23 10.69
N ASP A 144 -4.44 2.00 9.60
CA ASP A 144 -5.47 0.96 9.55
C ASP A 144 -4.91 -0.42 9.84
N MET A 145 -3.80 -0.77 9.19
CA MET A 145 -3.15 -2.05 9.39
C MET A 145 -2.73 -2.25 10.85
N ALA A 146 -2.07 -1.26 11.45
CA ALA A 146 -1.62 -1.36 12.82
C ALA A 146 -2.79 -1.43 13.82
N ALA A 147 -3.84 -0.65 13.58
CA ALA A 147 -5.03 -0.59 14.43
C ALA A 147 -5.93 -1.84 14.32
N ARG A 148 -5.92 -2.51 13.17
CA ARG A 148 -6.76 -3.70 12.93
C ARG A 148 -6.13 -5.00 13.38
N PHE A 149 -4.81 -5.15 13.22
CA PHE A 149 -4.09 -6.42 13.43
C PHE A 149 -3.15 -6.40 14.66
N ASP A 150 -3.48 -5.57 15.66
CA ASP A 150 -2.82 -5.51 16.97
C ASP A 150 -1.30 -5.29 16.97
N ALA A 151 -0.73 -4.76 15.87
CA ALA A 151 0.70 -4.40 15.81
C ALA A 151 1.07 -3.31 16.83
N LEU A 152 0.07 -2.55 17.30
CA LEU A 152 0.18 -1.51 18.34
C LEU A 152 0.50 -2.06 19.74
N ALA A 153 0.47 -3.38 19.94
CA ALA A 153 1.01 -4.00 21.16
C ALA A 153 2.54 -3.81 21.28
N LEU A 154 3.21 -3.54 20.15
CA LEU A 154 4.64 -3.27 20.11
C LEU A 154 4.90 -1.77 20.29
N PRO A 155 5.71 -1.37 21.30
CA PRO A 155 5.93 0.05 21.59
C PRO A 155 6.49 0.85 20.42
N ASP A 156 7.39 0.27 19.64
CA ASP A 156 8.02 0.95 18.51
C ASP A 156 7.02 1.22 17.37
N VAL A 157 6.13 0.27 17.06
CA VAL A 157 5.03 0.49 16.10
C VAL A 157 4.06 1.53 16.63
N LYS A 158 3.74 1.51 17.93
CA LYS A 158 2.83 2.47 18.56
C LYS A 158 3.30 3.92 18.36
N ASP A 159 4.58 4.19 18.52
CA ASP A 159 5.16 5.52 18.33
C ASP A 159 5.14 5.97 16.86
N LEU A 160 5.46 5.05 15.93
CA LEU A 160 5.40 5.31 14.49
C LEU A 160 3.99 5.68 14.03
N VAL A 161 2.97 4.93 14.49
CA VAL A 161 1.57 5.18 14.15
C VAL A 161 1.07 6.47 14.80
N ARG A 162 1.50 6.79 16.02
CA ARG A 162 1.16 8.05 16.69
C ARG A 162 1.65 9.26 15.89
N ASN A 163 2.84 9.16 15.29
CA ASN A 163 3.34 10.20 14.38
C ASN A 163 2.47 10.34 13.12
N ASP A 164 2.05 9.24 12.49
CA ASP A 164 1.13 9.30 11.34
C ASP A 164 -0.21 9.97 11.71
N VAL A 165 -0.80 9.61 12.86
CA VAL A 165 -2.03 10.24 13.37
C VAL A 165 -1.83 11.74 13.57
N ARG A 166 -0.72 12.15 14.20
CA ARG A 166 -0.36 13.56 14.38
C ARG A 166 -0.24 14.31 13.06
N LEU A 167 0.43 13.72 12.08
CA LEU A 167 0.62 14.34 10.76
C LEU A 167 -0.71 14.47 10.01
N ILE A 168 -1.60 13.49 10.10
CA ILE A 168 -2.95 13.60 9.53
C ILE A 168 -3.74 14.74 10.19
N LEU A 169 -3.79 14.76 11.53
CA LEU A 169 -4.58 15.77 12.25
C LEU A 169 -4.08 17.19 12.03
N ILE A 170 -2.76 17.41 12.05
CA ILE A 170 -2.17 18.76 12.03
C ILE A 170 -1.86 19.24 10.60
N ARG A 171 -1.37 18.36 9.72
CA ARG A 171 -0.80 18.75 8.41
C ARG A 171 -1.62 18.29 7.22
N ARG A 172 -2.55 17.35 7.39
CA ARG A 172 -3.33 16.77 6.27
C ARG A 172 -4.81 16.64 6.64
N PRO A 173 -5.53 17.76 6.83
CA PRO A 173 -6.94 17.73 7.21
C PRO A 173 -7.82 16.94 6.22
N GLY A 174 -7.44 16.89 4.94
CA GLY A 174 -8.13 16.10 3.92
C GLY A 174 -8.07 14.58 4.10
N SER A 175 -7.18 14.07 4.97
CA SER A 175 -7.06 12.64 5.28
C SER A 175 -7.71 12.27 6.62
N ARG A 176 -8.38 13.22 7.30
CA ARG A 176 -9.03 12.97 8.61
C ARG A 176 -10.14 11.91 8.53
N SER A 177 -10.85 11.82 7.42
CA SER A 177 -11.87 10.78 7.20
C SER A 177 -11.28 9.37 7.27
N ALA A 178 -10.03 9.17 6.82
CA ALA A 178 -9.37 7.88 6.90
C ALA A 178 -9.10 7.43 8.34
N LEU A 179 -8.94 8.36 9.30
CA LEU A 179 -8.86 8.02 10.73
C LEU A 179 -10.18 7.47 11.25
N VAL A 180 -11.31 8.02 10.79
CA VAL A 180 -12.65 7.52 11.15
C VAL A 180 -12.84 6.11 10.57
N SER A 181 -12.50 5.91 9.30
CA SER A 181 -12.56 4.59 8.65
C SER A 181 -11.68 3.55 9.34
N ALA A 182 -10.44 3.91 9.70
CA ALA A 182 -9.54 3.05 10.46
C ALA A 182 -10.10 2.75 11.85
N TYR A 183 -10.63 3.74 12.57
CA TYR A 183 -11.25 3.56 13.89
C TYR A 183 -12.43 2.58 13.84
N ARG A 184 -13.30 2.68 12.84
CA ARG A 184 -14.44 1.78 12.66
C ARG A 184 -14.02 0.32 12.48
N ARG A 185 -12.90 0.09 11.78
CA ARG A 185 -12.36 -1.26 11.48
C ARG A 185 -11.32 -1.75 12.48
N ALA A 186 -10.89 -0.92 13.40
CA ALA A 186 -9.86 -1.22 14.39
C ALA A 186 -10.32 -2.30 15.39
N SER A 187 -9.34 -3.03 15.94
CA SER A 187 -9.53 -3.92 17.08
C SER A 187 -9.87 -3.09 18.34
N LYS A 188 -10.18 -3.77 19.46
CA LYS A 188 -10.39 -3.08 20.74
C LYS A 188 -9.15 -2.28 21.16
N LEU A 189 -7.96 -2.86 20.99
CA LEU A 189 -6.69 -2.20 21.28
C LEU A 189 -6.48 -1.02 20.34
N GLY A 190 -6.72 -1.21 19.04
CA GLY A 190 -6.59 -0.14 18.05
C GLY A 190 -7.53 1.04 18.30
N LYS A 191 -8.79 0.78 18.68
CA LYS A 191 -9.74 1.83 19.07
C LYS A 191 -9.24 2.64 20.27
N ALA A 192 -8.85 1.97 21.35
CA ALA A 192 -8.34 2.64 22.54
C ALA A 192 -7.07 3.47 22.22
N PHE A 193 -6.18 2.94 21.39
CA PHE A 193 -5.01 3.68 20.93
C PHE A 193 -5.37 4.93 20.11
N LEU A 194 -6.28 4.81 19.14
CA LEU A 194 -6.69 5.93 18.29
C LEU A 194 -7.41 7.01 19.09
N GLU A 195 -8.24 6.64 20.08
CA GLU A 195 -8.85 7.59 21.00
C GLU A 195 -7.79 8.35 21.82
N ASP A 196 -6.85 7.65 22.46
CA ASP A 196 -5.75 8.25 23.23
C ASP A 196 -4.86 9.16 22.37
N ALA A 197 -4.54 8.72 21.16
CA ALA A 197 -3.74 9.51 20.22
C ALA A 197 -4.50 10.76 19.76
N VAL A 198 -5.78 10.66 19.42
CA VAL A 198 -6.60 11.80 19.00
C VAL A 198 -6.83 12.75 20.17
N GLU A 199 -7.18 12.26 21.35
CA GLU A 199 -7.41 13.07 22.55
C GLU A 199 -6.17 13.88 22.93
N SER A 200 -4.98 13.28 22.84
CA SER A 200 -3.73 13.99 23.15
C SER A 200 -3.31 15.04 22.10
N ILE A 201 -3.85 14.99 20.88
CA ILE A 201 -3.42 15.84 19.75
C ILE A 201 -4.48 16.88 19.36
N ASP A 202 -5.72 16.44 19.16
CA ASP A 202 -6.87 17.25 18.78
C ASP A 202 -8.14 16.70 19.47
N PRO A 203 -8.37 17.03 20.74
CA PRO A 203 -9.54 16.56 21.49
C PRO A 203 -10.87 16.89 20.81
N SER A 204 -10.93 17.97 20.02
CA SER A 204 -12.14 18.39 19.31
C SER A 204 -12.58 17.38 18.24
N PHE A 205 -11.65 16.58 17.72
CA PHE A 205 -11.91 15.56 16.71
C PHE A 205 -12.43 14.23 17.31
N LEU A 206 -12.37 14.05 18.62
CA LEU A 206 -12.73 12.79 19.29
C LEU A 206 -14.19 12.39 19.05
N ALA A 207 -15.11 13.36 19.05
CA ALA A 207 -16.53 13.10 18.76
C ALA A 207 -16.73 12.59 17.34
N THR A 208 -16.03 13.19 16.37
CA THR A 208 -16.06 12.77 14.95
C THR A 208 -15.43 11.39 14.76
N LEU A 209 -14.35 11.09 15.49
CA LEU A 209 -13.69 9.78 15.43
C LEU A 209 -14.65 8.65 15.84
N ARG A 210 -15.45 8.87 16.89
CA ARG A 210 -16.37 7.88 17.46
C ARG A 210 -17.67 7.70 16.67
N GLY A 211 -18.04 8.67 15.81
CA GLY A 211 -19.27 8.67 15.00
C GLY A 211 -19.18 7.81 13.75
#